data_AF-A0A7W7REF4-F1
#
_entry.id   AF-A0A7W7REF4-F1
#
_cell.length_a   1.000
_cell.length_b   1.000
_cell.length_c   1.000
_cell.angle_alpha   90.00
_cell.angle_beta   90.00
_cell.angle_gamma   90.00
#
_symmetry.space_group_name_H-M   'P 1'
#
loop_
_entity.id
_entity.type
_entity.pdbx_description
1 polymer ?
#
loop_
_entity_poly.entity_id
_entity_poly.type
_entity_poly.pdbx_seq_one_letter_code
_entity_poly.pdbx_strand_id
1 'polypeptide(L)'
;MKSYSPPFFTKPAVEGVPLRLRPRLASWERGGHPDQVRLEEYLVHVQDILRTGLEQTPDPLALWLDVGLPRSVALLEHHDLDNYLFPLVSRLSKHSGRQFASVWCTKRHAESSRICLSQARPATDRPLSGRIHEVATNASSQSAAYKQQIAEQLGNAPRLPDGAISLQLGFCVGPRRGWANLWKPTIDALDGLLGRTSPARQWHPRDDRIVELGLHCRIDQSLGNEVLIRVEATSKR
;
A
#
# COMPACT_ATOMS: atom_id res chain seq x y z
N MET A 1 -26.48 -3.46 12.34
CA MET A 1 -25.12 -3.11 11.87
C MET A 1 -25.22 -2.61 10.45
N LYS A 2 -24.80 -1.37 10.16
CA LYS A 2 -24.63 -0.98 8.75
C LYS A 2 -23.43 -1.78 8.21
N SER A 3 -23.70 -2.66 7.27
CA SER A 3 -22.67 -3.43 6.56
C SER A 3 -21.88 -2.47 5.69
N TYR A 4 -20.79 -1.93 6.22
CA TYR A 4 -19.91 -1.02 5.50
C TYR A 4 -18.78 -1.84 4.88
N SER A 5 -18.91 -2.18 3.60
CA SER A 5 -17.78 -2.73 2.84
C SER A 5 -16.64 -1.69 2.82
N PRO A 6 -15.39 -2.09 3.10
CA PRO A 6 -14.25 -1.20 2.98
C PRO A 6 -14.10 -0.57 1.59
N PRO A 7 -13.67 0.71 1.50
CA PRO A 7 -13.72 1.47 0.26
C PRO A 7 -12.62 1.03 -0.71
N PHE A 8 -12.91 1.17 -2.00
CA PHE A 8 -11.90 1.27 -3.04
C PHE A 8 -12.03 2.62 -3.75
N PHE A 9 -10.89 3.21 -4.09
CA PHE A 9 -10.79 4.44 -4.87
C PHE A 9 -10.06 4.15 -6.16
N THR A 10 -10.34 4.89 -7.22
CA THR A 10 -9.63 4.73 -8.50
C THR A 10 -8.16 5.14 -8.37
N LYS A 11 -7.27 4.45 -9.08
CA LYS A 11 -5.91 4.96 -9.30
C LYS A 11 -5.98 6.35 -9.96
N PRO A 12 -5.19 7.35 -9.51
CA PRO A 12 -5.09 8.63 -10.19
C PRO A 12 -4.89 8.46 -11.70
N ALA A 13 -5.76 9.09 -12.49
CA ALA A 13 -5.80 8.94 -13.95
C ALA A 13 -5.00 10.03 -14.70
N VAL A 14 -4.47 11.02 -13.98
CA VAL A 14 -3.67 12.10 -14.58
C VAL A 14 -2.22 11.67 -14.76
N GLU A 15 -1.54 12.29 -15.73
CA GLU A 15 -0.14 12.02 -15.98
C GLU A 15 0.71 12.47 -14.77
N GLY A 16 1.45 11.53 -14.19
CA GLY A 16 2.32 11.82 -13.05
C GLY A 16 3.53 12.66 -13.45
N VAL A 17 4.03 13.46 -12.51
CA VAL A 17 5.25 14.24 -12.62
C VAL A 17 6.46 13.29 -12.59
N PRO A 18 7.42 13.39 -13.52
CA PRO A 18 8.62 12.58 -13.49
C PRO A 18 9.52 12.91 -12.28
N LEU A 19 10.08 11.88 -11.67
CA LEU A 19 10.99 12.00 -10.54
C LEU A 19 12.44 12.07 -11.01
N ARG A 20 13.17 13.10 -10.57
CA ARG A 20 14.62 13.24 -10.80
C ARG A 20 15.45 12.27 -9.95
N LEU A 21 14.99 11.97 -8.74
CA LEU A 21 15.61 10.98 -7.86
C LEU A 21 14.83 9.66 -7.94
N ARG A 22 15.57 8.54 -7.97
CA ARG A 22 14.96 7.21 -7.93
C ARG A 22 14.23 6.99 -6.60
N PRO A 23 13.02 6.42 -6.61
CA PRO A 23 12.35 5.99 -5.40
C PRO A 23 13.25 5.11 -4.54
N ARG A 24 13.18 5.31 -3.22
CA ARG A 24 13.95 4.56 -2.23
C ARG A 24 13.02 3.73 -1.36
N LEU A 25 13.44 2.49 -1.10
CA LEU A 25 12.80 1.64 -0.11
C LEU A 25 13.05 2.21 1.29
N ALA A 26 12.16 1.87 2.22
CA ALA A 26 12.40 2.06 3.65
C ALA A 26 13.77 1.47 4.03
N SER A 27 14.54 2.24 4.79
CA SER A 27 15.84 1.82 5.31
C SER A 27 15.72 1.51 6.79
N TRP A 28 16.23 0.34 7.19
CA TRP A 28 16.31 -0.10 8.59
C TRP A 28 17.72 0.08 9.17
N GLU A 29 18.59 0.74 8.41
CA GLU A 29 19.97 1.01 8.80
C GLU A 29 20.05 2.10 9.85
N ARG A 30 21.17 2.13 10.57
CA ARG A 30 21.43 3.16 11.59
C ARG A 30 21.45 4.57 10.98
N GLY A 31 21.11 5.57 11.80
CA GLY A 31 21.15 6.98 11.40
C GLY A 31 22.53 7.37 10.85
N GLY A 32 22.54 8.10 9.73
CA GLY A 32 23.76 8.48 9.01
C GLY A 32 24.29 7.43 8.02
N HIS A 33 23.71 6.23 7.96
CA HIS A 33 24.04 5.26 6.91
C HIS A 33 23.68 5.85 5.52
N PRO A 34 24.47 5.59 4.46
CA PRO A 34 24.21 6.13 3.12
C PRO A 34 22.79 5.87 2.59
N ASP A 35 22.17 4.74 2.96
CA ASP A 35 20.79 4.45 2.54
C ASP A 35 19.75 5.31 3.25
N GLN A 36 19.97 5.67 4.52
CA GLN A 36 19.13 6.64 5.22
C GLN A 36 19.25 8.03 4.60
N VAL A 37 20.48 8.45 4.28
CA VAL A 37 20.73 9.75 3.65
C VAL A 37 20.03 9.83 2.29
N ARG A 38 20.20 8.81 1.44
CA ARG A 38 19.52 8.75 0.12
C ARG A 38 18.01 8.69 0.22
N LEU A 39 17.47 8.01 1.23
CA LEU A 39 16.03 7.97 1.50
C LEU A 39 15.53 9.36 1.88
N GLU A 40 16.20 10.06 2.79
CA GLU A 40 15.80 11.40 3.20
C GLU A 40 15.89 12.39 2.03
N GLU A 41 16.96 12.36 1.23
CA GLU A 41 17.09 13.17 0.02
C GLU A 41 15.93 12.95 -0.96
N TYR A 42 15.55 11.69 -1.18
CA TYR A 42 14.39 11.35 -2.01
C TYR A 42 13.09 11.90 -1.42
N LEU A 43 12.87 11.76 -0.12
CA LEU A 43 11.65 12.22 0.55
C LEU A 43 11.51 13.76 0.52
N VAL A 44 12.60 14.49 0.74
CA VAL A 44 12.64 15.96 0.61
C VAL A 44 12.32 16.37 -0.83
N HIS A 45 12.96 15.75 -1.81
CA HIS A 45 12.72 16.02 -3.23
C HIS A 45 11.25 15.82 -3.64
N VAL A 46 10.62 14.72 -3.18
CA VAL A 46 9.20 14.47 -3.48
C VAL A 46 8.29 15.46 -2.77
N GLN A 47 8.57 15.78 -1.51
CA GLN A 47 7.81 16.77 -0.75
C GLN A 47 7.81 18.13 -1.47
N ASP A 48 8.96 18.56 -1.97
CA ASP A 48 9.08 19.84 -2.69
C ASP A 48 8.30 19.85 -4.00
N ILE A 49 8.33 18.75 -4.76
CA ILE A 49 7.55 18.60 -6.00
C ILE A 49 6.05 18.66 -5.72
N LEU A 50 5.59 17.98 -4.66
CA LEU A 50 4.16 17.85 -4.37
C LEU A 50 3.59 19.00 -3.54
N ARG A 51 4.41 19.92 -3.03
CA ARG A 51 3.97 21.01 -2.13
C ARG A 51 2.77 21.79 -2.68
N THR A 52 2.88 22.35 -3.89
CA THR A 52 1.78 23.12 -4.50
C THR A 52 0.55 22.24 -4.75
N GLY A 53 0.76 21.00 -5.19
CA GLY A 53 -0.33 20.05 -5.37
C GLY A 53 -1.06 19.75 -4.07
N LEU A 54 -0.33 19.59 -2.96
CA LEU A 54 -0.88 19.36 -1.61
C LEU A 54 -1.61 20.57 -1.05
N GLU A 55 -1.31 21.79 -1.50
CA GLU A 55 -2.06 22.98 -1.10
C GLU A 55 -3.37 23.11 -1.89
N GLN A 56 -3.35 22.76 -3.18
CA GLN A 56 -4.45 23.05 -4.11
C GLN A 56 -5.44 21.89 -4.28
N THR A 57 -5.01 20.65 -4.06
CA THR A 57 -5.86 19.48 -4.29
C THR A 57 -6.88 19.32 -3.17
N PRO A 58 -8.20 19.26 -3.44
CA PRO A 58 -9.20 19.04 -2.40
C PRO A 58 -9.07 17.67 -1.72
N ASP A 59 -9.55 17.58 -0.48
CA ASP A 59 -9.71 16.29 0.20
C ASP A 59 -10.88 15.49 -0.40
N PRO A 60 -10.89 14.16 -0.21
CA PRO A 60 -9.79 13.34 0.31
C PRO A 60 -8.66 13.17 -0.72
N LEU A 61 -7.41 13.04 -0.26
CA LEU A 61 -6.24 12.90 -1.15
C LEU A 61 -6.02 11.47 -1.67
N ALA A 62 -5.55 11.38 -2.92
CA ALA A 62 -5.01 10.18 -3.54
C ALA A 62 -3.57 10.40 -4.02
N LEU A 63 -2.69 9.43 -3.75
CA LEU A 63 -1.31 9.40 -4.23
C LEU A 63 -1.10 8.20 -5.14
N TRP A 64 -0.29 8.36 -6.19
CA TRP A 64 0.24 7.25 -6.99
C TRP A 64 1.73 7.42 -7.23
N LEU A 65 2.50 6.39 -6.93
CA LEU A 65 3.92 6.27 -7.23
C LEU A 65 4.14 5.17 -8.29
N ASP A 66 4.72 5.53 -9.43
CA ASP A 66 5.13 4.59 -10.47
C ASP A 66 6.65 4.43 -10.43
N VAL A 67 7.11 3.27 -9.98
CA VAL A 67 8.53 2.95 -9.82
C VAL A 67 9.06 2.33 -11.12
N GLY A 68 9.90 3.09 -11.82
CA GLY A 68 10.69 2.60 -12.94
C GLY A 68 11.94 1.87 -12.45
N LEU A 69 12.04 0.58 -12.82
CA LEU A 69 13.23 -0.24 -12.57
C LEU A 69 14.00 -0.51 -13.88
N PRO A 70 15.35 -0.54 -13.86
CA PRO A 70 16.13 -0.96 -15.03
C PRO A 70 15.77 -2.39 -15.47
N ARG A 71 15.86 -2.69 -16.77
CA ARG A 71 15.58 -4.03 -17.33
C ARG A 71 16.42 -5.16 -16.71
N SER A 72 17.57 -4.85 -16.15
CA SER A 72 18.45 -5.80 -15.46
C SER A 72 17.98 -6.18 -14.06
N VAL A 73 17.01 -5.45 -13.49
CA VAL A 73 16.46 -5.73 -12.16
C VAL A 73 15.27 -6.66 -12.29
N ALA A 74 15.27 -7.76 -11.54
CA ALA A 74 14.15 -8.67 -11.46
C ALA A 74 12.92 -7.98 -10.85
N LEU A 75 11.80 -7.96 -11.57
CA LEU A 75 10.60 -7.23 -11.13
C LEU A 75 9.89 -7.93 -9.97
N LEU A 76 9.96 -9.26 -9.94
CA LEU A 76 9.25 -10.13 -9.01
C LEU A 76 10.18 -10.65 -7.91
N GLU A 77 11.29 -9.96 -7.65
CA GLU A 77 12.21 -10.29 -6.56
C GLU A 77 12.58 -8.98 -5.87
N HIS A 78 12.41 -8.93 -4.55
CA HIS A 78 12.57 -7.71 -3.77
C HIS A 78 11.63 -6.56 -4.22
N HIS A 79 11.91 -5.34 -3.76
CA HIS A 79 11.18 -4.14 -4.13
C HIS A 79 9.69 -4.19 -3.76
N ASP A 80 9.39 -4.62 -2.54
CA ASP A 80 8.04 -4.65 -1.99
C ASP A 80 7.46 -3.23 -2.02
N LEU A 81 6.24 -3.11 -2.54
CA LEU A 81 5.67 -1.81 -2.88
C LEU A 81 5.30 -0.97 -1.66
N ASP A 82 4.91 -1.61 -0.56
CA ASP A 82 4.63 -0.95 0.71
C ASP A 82 5.89 -0.31 1.31
N ASN A 83 7.07 -0.90 1.09
CA ASN A 83 8.35 -0.32 1.52
C ASN A 83 8.73 0.98 0.78
N TYR A 84 8.18 1.23 -0.42
CA TYR A 84 8.28 2.56 -1.04
C TYR A 84 7.24 3.53 -0.49
N LEU A 85 6.02 3.06 -0.26
CA LEU A 85 4.88 3.90 0.12
C LEU A 85 4.95 4.38 1.57
N PHE A 86 5.31 3.50 2.50
CA PHE A 86 5.27 3.79 3.94
C PHE A 86 6.07 5.03 4.35
N PRO A 87 7.38 5.16 4.02
CA PRO A 87 8.15 6.35 4.38
C PRO A 87 7.63 7.60 3.66
N LEU A 88 7.20 7.46 2.40
CA LEU A 88 6.69 8.56 1.59
C LEU A 88 5.39 9.15 2.17
N VAL A 89 4.39 8.31 2.42
CA VAL A 89 3.10 8.76 2.95
C VAL A 89 3.27 9.28 4.38
N SER A 90 4.11 8.64 5.20
CA SER A 90 4.43 9.13 6.54
C SER A 90 5.03 10.53 6.51
N ARG A 91 5.98 10.79 5.59
CA ARG A 91 6.59 12.12 5.40
C ARG A 91 5.56 13.16 5.00
N LEU A 92 4.78 12.87 3.95
CA LEU A 92 3.82 13.82 3.38
C LEU A 92 2.69 14.15 4.35
N SER A 93 2.12 13.14 5.03
CA SER A 93 1.07 13.37 6.03
C SER A 93 1.59 14.17 7.22
N LYS A 94 2.80 13.87 7.71
CA LYS A 94 3.41 14.60 8.83
C LYS A 94 3.66 16.08 8.49
N HIS A 95 4.13 16.38 7.28
CA HIS A 95 4.46 17.75 6.89
C HIS A 95 3.23 18.57 6.50
N SER A 96 2.26 17.97 5.81
CA SER A 96 1.06 18.68 5.36
C SER A 96 -0.05 18.72 6.41
N GLY A 97 -0.03 17.82 7.40
CA GLY A 97 -1.15 17.60 8.32
C GLY A 97 -2.38 16.95 7.66
N ARG A 98 -2.31 16.62 6.36
CA ARG A 98 -3.43 16.06 5.58
C ARG A 98 -3.36 14.53 5.55
N GLN A 99 -4.49 13.91 5.26
CA GLN A 99 -4.63 12.45 5.22
C GLN A 99 -4.93 11.97 3.81
N PHE A 100 -4.34 10.83 3.45
CA PHE A 100 -4.65 10.13 2.20
C PHE A 100 -5.77 9.12 2.43
N ALA A 101 -6.77 9.14 1.55
CA ALA A 101 -7.78 8.07 1.49
C ALA A 101 -7.39 6.97 0.49
N SER A 102 -6.47 7.26 -0.44
CA SER A 102 -5.99 6.28 -1.40
C SER A 102 -4.50 6.47 -1.69
N VAL A 103 -3.76 5.37 -1.71
CA VAL A 103 -2.34 5.35 -2.06
C VAL A 103 -2.10 4.19 -2.99
N TRP A 104 -1.45 4.46 -4.11
CA TRP A 104 -1.12 3.48 -5.13
C TRP A 104 0.38 3.42 -5.34
N CYS A 105 0.90 2.23 -5.58
CA CYS A 105 2.23 2.03 -6.09
C CYS A 105 2.22 1.04 -7.25
N THR A 106 3.04 1.29 -8.25
CA THR A 106 3.30 0.35 -9.34
C THR A 106 4.81 0.17 -9.45
N LYS A 107 5.27 -1.02 -9.80
CA LYS A 107 6.64 -1.22 -10.31
C LYS A 107 6.59 -1.82 -11.70
N ARG A 108 7.45 -1.34 -12.57
CA ARG A 108 7.61 -1.82 -13.95
C ARG A 108 9.00 -1.53 -14.46
N HIS A 109 9.40 -2.18 -15.54
CA HIS A 109 10.61 -1.79 -16.24
C HIS A 109 10.40 -0.46 -16.96
N ALA A 110 11.15 0.56 -16.53
CA ALA A 110 11.12 1.90 -17.11
C ALA A 110 12.38 2.67 -16.74
N GLU A 111 12.77 3.62 -17.59
CA GLU A 111 13.94 4.49 -17.33
C GLU A 111 13.68 5.54 -16.26
N SER A 112 12.41 5.94 -16.08
CA SER A 112 11.99 7.00 -15.17
C SER A 112 10.85 6.55 -14.26
N SER A 113 10.88 7.02 -13.01
CA SER A 113 9.75 6.92 -12.08
C SER A 113 8.88 8.17 -12.14
N ARG A 114 7.61 8.03 -11.77
CA ARG A 114 6.63 9.13 -11.78
C ARG A 114 5.85 9.17 -10.47
N ILE A 115 5.34 10.34 -10.12
CA ILE A 115 4.45 10.51 -8.96
C ILE A 115 3.26 11.39 -9.32
N CYS A 116 2.10 11.07 -8.77
CA CYS A 116 0.88 11.80 -9.02
C CYS A 116 0.12 12.02 -7.71
N LEU A 117 -0.38 13.23 -7.52
CA LEU A 117 -1.32 13.59 -6.47
C LEU A 117 -2.63 14.05 -7.13
N SER A 118 -3.76 13.54 -6.64
CA SER A 118 -5.08 13.99 -7.08
C SER A 118 -6.08 13.89 -5.94
N GLN A 119 -7.30 14.39 -6.14
CA GLN A 119 -8.41 14.05 -5.26
C GLN A 119 -8.75 12.56 -5.45
N ALA A 120 -9.02 11.85 -4.36
CA ALA A 120 -9.46 10.46 -4.39
C ALA A 120 -10.90 10.38 -4.90
N ARG A 121 -11.14 9.47 -5.84
CA ARG A 121 -12.46 9.23 -6.42
C ARG A 121 -12.90 7.80 -6.11
N PRO A 122 -14.07 7.59 -5.51
CA PRO A 122 -14.58 6.24 -5.25
C PRO A 122 -14.65 5.42 -6.54
N ALA A 123 -14.31 4.13 -6.45
CA ALA A 123 -14.46 3.19 -7.56
C ALA A 123 -15.89 2.61 -7.54
N THR A 124 -16.87 3.34 -8.07
CA THR A 124 -18.29 2.94 -8.04
C THR A 124 -18.65 1.87 -9.09
N ASP A 125 -17.96 1.85 -10.23
CA ASP A 125 -18.34 1.05 -11.39
C ASP A 125 -17.21 0.12 -11.88
N ARG A 126 -16.37 -0.35 -10.94
CA ARG A 126 -15.28 -1.26 -11.28
C ARG A 126 -15.77 -2.72 -11.24
N PRO A 127 -15.67 -3.50 -12.33
CA PRO A 127 -15.90 -4.92 -12.26
C PRO A 127 -14.86 -5.52 -11.31
N LEU A 128 -15.37 -6.22 -10.29
CA LEU A 128 -14.56 -6.97 -9.36
C LEU A 128 -13.76 -8.01 -10.16
N SER A 129 -12.45 -7.84 -10.19
CA SER A 129 -11.57 -8.67 -10.99
C SER A 129 -10.65 -9.47 -10.07
N GLY A 130 -10.86 -10.77 -9.96
CA GLY A 130 -10.01 -11.64 -9.15
C GLY A 130 -10.66 -12.10 -7.84
N ARG A 131 -9.82 -12.43 -6.86
CA ARG A 131 -10.26 -13.01 -5.58
C ARG A 131 -10.52 -11.92 -4.57
N ILE A 132 -11.68 -11.98 -3.93
CA ILE A 132 -12.12 -10.97 -2.98
C ILE A 132 -12.44 -11.63 -1.65
N HIS A 133 -11.91 -11.01 -0.59
CA HIS A 133 -12.14 -11.44 0.78
C HIS A 133 -12.45 -10.21 1.62
N GLU A 134 -13.37 -10.36 2.57
CA GLU A 134 -13.61 -9.38 3.62
C GLU A 134 -13.27 -10.05 4.95
N VAL A 135 -12.44 -9.38 5.74
CA VAL A 135 -11.96 -9.86 7.04
C VAL A 135 -11.99 -8.72 8.05
N ALA A 136 -12.09 -9.05 9.34
CA ALA A 136 -12.11 -8.08 10.41
C ALA A 136 -11.07 -8.39 11.49
N THR A 137 -10.55 -7.37 12.15
CA THR A 137 -9.70 -7.54 13.34
C THR A 137 -9.90 -6.38 14.31
N ASN A 138 -9.82 -6.67 15.60
CA ASN A 138 -9.80 -5.65 16.66
C ASN A 138 -8.42 -5.55 17.34
N ALA A 139 -7.47 -6.39 16.94
CA ALA A 139 -6.16 -6.49 17.56
C ALA A 139 -5.29 -5.25 17.28
N SER A 140 -4.19 -5.12 18.02
CA SER A 140 -3.15 -4.12 17.72
C SER A 140 -2.34 -4.58 16.51
N SER A 141 -2.03 -3.69 15.58
CA SER A 141 -1.22 -4.03 14.39
C SER A 141 0.20 -4.50 14.72
N GLN A 142 0.66 -4.27 15.96
CA GLN A 142 1.94 -4.74 16.47
C GLN A 142 1.87 -6.13 17.14
N SER A 143 0.68 -6.70 17.32
CA SER A 143 0.53 -8.01 17.97
C SER A 143 0.43 -9.15 16.95
N ALA A 144 0.88 -10.34 17.34
CA ALA A 144 0.70 -11.56 16.54
C ALA A 144 -0.78 -11.85 16.25
N ALA A 145 -1.67 -11.53 17.20
CA ALA A 145 -3.12 -11.72 17.07
C ALA A 145 -3.71 -11.00 15.85
N TYR A 146 -3.15 -9.87 15.43
CA TYR A 146 -3.61 -9.15 14.24
C TYR A 146 -3.47 -10.00 12.98
N LYS A 147 -2.29 -10.60 12.79
CA LYS A 147 -2.02 -11.45 11.62
C LYS A 147 -2.77 -12.78 11.69
N GLN A 148 -2.86 -13.36 12.89
CA GLN A 148 -3.61 -14.60 13.13
C GLN A 148 -5.09 -14.45 12.78
N GLN A 149 -5.77 -13.43 13.29
CA GLN A 149 -7.20 -13.20 13.03
C GLN A 149 -7.49 -13.03 11.54
N ILE A 150 -6.63 -12.30 10.81
CA ILE A 150 -6.76 -12.13 9.35
C ILE A 150 -6.56 -13.48 8.64
N ALA A 151 -5.49 -14.20 8.96
CA ALA A 151 -5.14 -15.45 8.29
C ALA A 151 -6.17 -16.56 8.55
N GLU A 152 -6.73 -16.65 9.75
CA GLU A 152 -7.79 -17.59 10.10
C GLU A 152 -9.05 -17.37 9.25
N GLN A 153 -9.47 -16.11 9.07
CA GLN A 153 -10.61 -15.78 8.21
C GLN A 153 -10.34 -16.02 6.72
N LEU A 154 -9.07 -15.94 6.30
CA LEU A 154 -8.64 -16.30 4.94
C LEU A 154 -8.39 -17.81 4.77
N GLY A 155 -8.53 -18.64 5.81
CA GLY A 155 -7.87 -19.95 5.91
C GLY A 155 -8.05 -20.93 4.74
N ASN A 156 -9.17 -20.88 4.01
CA ASN A 156 -9.45 -21.74 2.86
C ASN A 156 -9.34 -21.02 1.50
N ALA A 157 -8.88 -19.77 1.49
CA ALA A 157 -8.68 -19.02 0.26
C ALA A 157 -7.62 -19.73 -0.60
N PRO A 158 -7.93 -20.09 -1.85
CA PRO A 158 -6.94 -20.71 -2.71
C PRO A 158 -5.74 -19.76 -2.89
N ARG A 159 -4.54 -20.32 -3.04
CA ARG A 159 -3.32 -19.56 -3.37
C ARG A 159 -3.37 -19.02 -4.79
N LEU A 160 -2.93 -17.78 -4.99
CA LEU A 160 -2.85 -17.20 -6.34
C LEU A 160 -1.80 -17.95 -7.19
N PRO A 161 -2.06 -18.16 -8.49
CA PRO A 161 -1.06 -18.69 -9.42
C PRO A 161 0.23 -17.89 -9.35
N ASP A 162 1.38 -18.51 -9.63
CA ASP A 162 2.69 -17.84 -9.72
C ASP A 162 2.70 -16.71 -10.78
N GLY A 163 3.62 -15.76 -10.64
CA GLY A 163 3.74 -14.57 -11.50
C GLY A 163 3.32 -13.26 -10.85
N ALA A 164 3.17 -12.21 -11.65
CA ALA A 164 2.88 -10.85 -11.20
C ALA A 164 1.46 -10.72 -10.63
N ILE A 165 1.32 -9.94 -9.54
CA ILE A 165 0.04 -9.74 -8.84
C ILE A 165 -0.32 -8.25 -8.80
N SER A 166 -1.61 -7.95 -8.95
CA SER A 166 -2.21 -6.72 -8.47
C SER A 166 -2.92 -6.98 -7.15
N LEU A 167 -2.63 -6.19 -6.12
CA LEU A 167 -3.24 -6.26 -4.81
C LEU A 167 -3.91 -4.93 -4.47
N GLN A 168 -5.14 -4.96 -3.98
CA GLN A 168 -5.82 -3.84 -3.39
C GLN A 168 -6.30 -4.19 -1.99
N LEU A 169 -6.05 -3.29 -1.04
CA LEU A 169 -6.49 -3.39 0.35
C LEU A 169 -7.34 -2.17 0.70
N GLY A 170 -8.60 -2.40 1.03
CA GLY A 170 -9.51 -1.39 1.54
C GLY A 170 -9.64 -1.52 3.04
N PHE A 171 -9.49 -0.42 3.77
CA PHE A 171 -9.60 -0.37 5.22
C PHE A 171 -10.77 0.54 5.62
N CYS A 172 -11.65 0.06 6.50
CA CYS A 172 -12.42 0.93 7.39
C CYS A 172 -11.82 0.88 8.78
N VAL A 173 -11.50 2.04 9.35
CA VAL A 173 -10.82 2.13 10.65
C VAL A 173 -11.47 3.16 11.56
N GLY A 174 -11.36 2.95 12.87
CA GLY A 174 -11.65 4.00 13.85
C GLY A 174 -10.66 5.19 13.77
N PRO A 175 -11.06 6.39 14.24
CA PRO A 175 -10.30 7.64 14.07
C PRO A 175 -8.93 7.65 14.76
N ARG A 176 -8.68 6.75 15.72
CA ARG A 176 -7.42 6.66 16.47
C ARG A 176 -6.40 5.72 15.83
N ARG A 177 -6.74 5.02 14.75
CA ARG A 177 -5.82 4.08 14.09
C ARG A 177 -4.96 4.81 13.07
N GLY A 178 -3.64 4.77 13.27
CA GLY A 178 -2.68 5.14 12.23
C GLY A 178 -2.73 4.11 11.10
N TRP A 179 -3.56 4.34 10.08
CA TRP A 179 -3.88 3.33 9.07
C TRP A 179 -2.66 2.86 8.27
N ALA A 180 -1.63 3.71 8.09
CA ALA A 180 -0.36 3.32 7.48
C ALA A 180 0.36 2.19 8.21
N ASN A 181 0.23 2.14 9.54
CA ASN A 181 0.81 1.07 10.37
C ASN A 181 0.07 -0.26 10.25
N LEU A 182 -1.05 -0.31 9.52
CA LEU A 182 -1.79 -1.53 9.24
C LEU A 182 -1.27 -2.25 8.00
N TRP A 183 -0.64 -1.54 7.06
CA TRP A 183 -0.32 -2.07 5.72
C TRP A 183 0.57 -3.31 5.77
N LYS A 184 1.77 -3.18 6.35
CA LYS A 184 2.73 -4.28 6.43
C LYS A 184 2.16 -5.49 7.17
N PRO A 185 1.60 -5.37 8.39
CA PRO A 185 1.05 -6.53 9.06
C PRO A 185 -0.16 -7.14 8.35
N THR A 186 -0.99 -6.35 7.63
CA THR A 186 -2.03 -6.92 6.78
C THR A 186 -1.43 -7.73 5.62
N ILE A 187 -0.45 -7.18 4.90
CA ILE A 187 0.22 -7.87 3.78
C ILE A 187 0.89 -9.15 4.27
N ASP A 188 1.60 -9.09 5.40
CA ASP A 188 2.25 -10.24 6.05
C ASP A 188 1.26 -11.37 6.35
N ALA A 189 0.01 -11.03 6.72
CA ALA A 189 -1.04 -12.00 7.01
C ALA A 189 -1.63 -12.68 5.75
N LEU A 190 -1.29 -12.19 4.55
CA LEU A 190 -1.76 -12.76 3.28
C LEU A 190 -0.89 -13.91 2.76
N ASP A 191 0.00 -14.48 3.58
CA ASP A 191 0.94 -15.50 3.16
C ASP A 191 0.28 -16.78 2.59
N GLY A 192 -0.92 -17.13 3.05
CA GLY A 192 -1.73 -18.21 2.47
C GLY A 192 -2.20 -17.91 1.03
N LEU A 193 -2.57 -16.64 0.78
CA LEU A 193 -3.07 -16.17 -0.51
C LEU A 193 -1.93 -15.93 -1.52
N LEU A 194 -0.85 -15.27 -1.09
CA LEU A 194 0.29 -14.89 -1.92
C LEU A 194 1.33 -16.01 -2.06
N GLY A 195 1.27 -17.01 -1.18
CA GLY A 195 2.32 -18.01 -0.98
C GLY A 195 3.41 -17.50 -0.03
N ARG A 196 4.17 -18.43 0.54
CA ARG A 196 5.28 -18.14 1.47
C ARG A 196 6.63 -18.22 0.79
N THR A 197 7.58 -17.41 1.24
CA THR A 197 9.00 -17.49 0.83
C THR A 197 9.67 -18.77 1.33
N SER A 198 9.28 -19.26 2.51
CA SER A 198 9.65 -20.60 2.98
C SER A 198 8.59 -21.19 3.94
N PRO A 199 8.45 -22.54 4.01
CA PRO A 199 7.46 -23.16 4.90
C PRO A 199 7.64 -22.85 6.39
N ALA A 200 8.89 -22.63 6.83
CA ALA A 200 9.23 -22.41 8.23
C ALA A 200 9.03 -20.95 8.71
N ARG A 201 8.85 -20.00 7.79
CA ARG A 201 8.72 -18.58 8.08
C ARG A 201 7.27 -18.14 7.95
N GLN A 202 6.53 -18.17 9.06
CA GLN A 202 5.17 -17.60 9.12
C GLN A 202 5.23 -16.09 8.91
N TRP A 203 4.22 -15.51 8.25
CA TRP A 203 4.11 -14.07 8.04
C TRP A 203 5.16 -13.49 7.09
N HIS A 204 5.68 -14.32 6.19
CA HIS A 204 6.61 -13.93 5.14
C HIS A 204 6.02 -14.27 3.76
N PRO A 205 5.00 -13.51 3.32
CA PRO A 205 4.38 -13.70 2.01
C PRO A 205 5.41 -13.48 0.89
N ARG A 206 5.11 -13.99 -0.31
CA ARG A 206 5.80 -13.61 -1.56
C ARG A 206 5.23 -12.30 -2.09
N ASP A 207 5.29 -11.24 -1.28
CA ASP A 207 4.78 -9.90 -1.58
C ASP A 207 5.65 -9.13 -2.59
N ASP A 208 6.88 -9.60 -2.82
CA ASP A 208 7.76 -9.21 -3.93
C ASP A 208 7.08 -9.35 -5.31
N ARG A 209 6.09 -10.23 -5.44
CA ARG A 209 5.34 -10.46 -6.69
C ARG A 209 4.32 -9.39 -7.01
N ILE A 210 4.01 -8.50 -6.06
CA ILE A 210 3.01 -7.46 -6.23
C ILE A 210 3.61 -6.35 -7.09
N VAL A 211 3.10 -6.21 -8.32
CA VAL A 211 3.55 -5.17 -9.27
C VAL A 211 2.64 -3.94 -9.27
N GLU A 212 1.44 -4.07 -8.70
CA GLU A 212 0.49 -2.98 -8.52
C GLU A 212 -0.18 -3.14 -7.15
N LEU A 213 0.00 -2.15 -6.27
CA LEU A 213 -0.55 -2.11 -4.93
C LEU A 213 -1.46 -0.89 -4.78
N GLY A 214 -2.71 -1.10 -4.38
CA GLY A 214 -3.64 -0.04 -3.96
C GLY A 214 -4.00 -0.19 -2.49
N LEU A 215 -3.90 0.89 -1.72
CA LEU A 215 -4.20 0.94 -0.29
C LEU A 215 -5.22 2.06 -0.07
N HIS A 216 -6.37 1.72 0.50
CA HIS A 216 -7.52 2.61 0.58
C HIS A 216 -8.02 2.70 2.01
N CYS A 217 -8.45 3.87 2.46
CA CYS A 217 -8.90 4.06 3.83
C CYS A 217 -10.15 4.94 3.88
N ARG A 218 -11.11 4.52 4.70
CA ARG A 218 -12.19 5.36 5.22
C ARG A 218 -12.13 5.32 6.74
N ILE A 219 -12.20 6.50 7.35
CA ILE A 219 -12.34 6.63 8.80
C ILE A 219 -13.84 6.55 9.12
N ASP A 220 -14.19 5.68 10.06
CA ASP A 220 -15.53 5.55 10.62
C ASP A 220 -15.46 5.73 12.13
N GLN A 221 -16.15 6.76 12.63
CA GLN A 221 -16.15 7.10 14.06
C GLN A 221 -16.80 6.01 14.94
N SER A 222 -17.64 5.14 14.36
CA SER A 222 -18.37 4.12 15.11
C SER A 222 -17.57 2.83 15.38
N LEU A 223 -16.47 2.59 14.66
CA LEU A 223 -15.73 1.32 14.70
C LEU A 223 -14.86 1.12 15.96
N GLY A 224 -14.63 2.15 16.76
CA GLY A 224 -13.75 2.06 17.94
C GLY A 224 -12.36 1.52 17.57
N ASN A 225 -12.05 0.28 17.96
CA ASN A 225 -10.78 -0.40 17.66
C ASN A 225 -10.87 -1.39 16.49
N GLU A 226 -12.07 -1.66 15.98
CA GLU A 226 -12.31 -2.57 14.87
C GLU A 226 -11.70 -2.02 13.58
N VAL A 227 -11.17 -2.94 12.78
CA VAL A 227 -10.61 -2.70 11.46
C VAL A 227 -11.28 -3.69 10.53
N LEU A 228 -12.05 -3.18 9.57
CA LEU A 228 -12.62 -3.98 8.48
C LEU A 228 -11.70 -3.86 7.28
N ILE A 229 -11.36 -4.99 6.68
CA ILE A 229 -10.38 -5.08 5.60
C ILE A 229 -11.02 -5.81 4.42
N ARG A 230 -10.97 -5.20 3.25
CA ARG A 230 -11.32 -5.83 1.99
C ARG A 230 -10.05 -6.07 1.20
N VAL A 231 -9.82 -7.32 0.83
CA VAL A 231 -8.70 -7.76 0.01
C VAL A 231 -9.23 -8.06 -1.38
N GLU A 232 -8.65 -7.45 -2.41
CA GLU A 232 -8.85 -7.84 -3.80
C GLU A 232 -7.49 -8.15 -4.42
N ALA A 233 -7.34 -9.37 -4.94
CA ALA A 233 -6.10 -9.80 -5.55
C ALA A 233 -6.32 -10.48 -6.91
N THR A 234 -5.51 -10.10 -7.89
CA THR A 234 -5.61 -10.56 -9.27
C THR A 234 -4.23 -10.93 -9.81
N SER A 235 -4.11 -12.07 -10.48
CA SER A 235 -2.93 -12.37 -11.29
C SER A 235 -2.93 -11.50 -12.54
N LYS A 236 -1.78 -10.90 -12.86
CA LYS A 236 -1.55 -10.24 -14.15
C LYS A 236 -1.08 -11.31 -15.13
N ARG A 237 -1.70 -11.35 -16.31
CA ARG A 237 -1.24 -12.21 -17.42
C ARG A 237 -0.05 -11.58 -18.11
#